data_AF-A0AB36EXG6-F1
#
_entry.id   AF-A0AB36EXG6-F1
#
_cell.length_a   1.000
_cell.length_b   1.000
_cell.length_c   1.000
_cell.angle_alpha   90.00
_cell.angle_beta   90.00
_cell.angle_gamma   90.00
#
_symmetry.space_group_name_H-M   'P 1'
#
loop_
_entity.id
_entity.type
_entity.pdbx_description
1 polymer ?
#
loop_
_entity_poly.entity_id
_entity_poly.type
_entity_poly.pdbx_seq_one_letter_code
_entity_poly.pdbx_strand_id
1 'polypeptide(L)' 'MKRLPLLLLTLLALAGCDDQPNTQAIPEVSDANCTLEVINQIEDRVARAEFAGQCSRRSGTIQPTEQPKNWLELNGSQG' A
#
# COMPACT_ATOMS: atom_id res chain seq x y z
N MET A 1 -4.73 -34.77 44.82
CA MET A 1 -4.30 -35.26 43.48
C MET A 1 -5.36 -34.90 42.45
N LYS A 2 -5.08 -33.95 41.55
CA LYS A 2 -5.37 -34.04 40.11
C LYS A 2 -4.83 -32.75 39.46
N ARG A 3 -3.66 -32.87 38.83
CA ARG A 3 -3.17 -31.89 37.85
C ARG A 3 -4.02 -32.13 36.60
N LEU A 4 -4.86 -31.18 36.21
CA LEU A 4 -5.60 -31.25 34.95
C LEU A 4 -4.79 -30.48 33.88
N PRO A 5 -4.51 -31.09 32.72
CA PRO A 5 -3.36 -30.78 31.88
C PRO A 5 -3.56 -29.53 31.00
N LEU A 6 -2.43 -28.90 30.64
CA LEU A 6 -2.29 -28.07 29.43
C LEU A 6 -2.83 -28.86 28.24
N LEU A 7 -3.83 -28.33 27.53
CA LEU A 7 -4.08 -28.51 26.08
C LEU A 7 -5.50 -28.00 25.75
N LEU A 8 -5.66 -26.68 25.62
CA LEU A 8 -6.71 -26.08 24.78
C LEU A 8 -5.99 -25.18 23.78
N LEU A 9 -5.52 -25.78 22.69
CA LEU A 9 -6.11 -25.62 21.36
C LEU A 9 -6.07 -24.18 20.85
N THR A 10 -4.98 -23.94 20.12
CA THR A 10 -4.74 -22.94 19.08
C THR A 10 -5.89 -22.90 18.06
N LEU A 11 -6.98 -22.19 18.36
CA LEU A 11 -8.18 -22.14 17.52
C LEU A 11 -8.64 -20.73 17.10
N LEU A 12 -7.85 -19.67 17.32
CA LEU A 12 -8.11 -18.39 16.65
C LEU A 12 -7.18 -18.22 15.46
N ALA A 13 -7.30 -19.15 14.52
CA ALA A 13 -6.97 -18.89 13.13
C ALA A 13 -8.02 -17.92 12.58
N LEU A 14 -7.57 -16.91 11.83
CA LEU A 14 -8.36 -16.10 10.89
C LEU A 14 -9.35 -15.09 11.47
N ALA A 15 -8.96 -14.29 12.47
CA ALA A 15 -9.36 -12.89 12.40
C ALA A 15 -8.60 -12.30 11.19
N GLY A 16 -9.16 -12.53 9.99
CA GLY A 16 -8.83 -11.78 8.79
C GLY A 16 -8.93 -10.29 9.12
N CYS A 17 -8.09 -9.50 8.47
CA CYS A 17 -7.99 -8.06 8.63
C CYS A 17 -9.36 -7.45 8.92
N ASP A 18 -9.39 -6.61 9.95
CA ASP A 18 -10.52 -5.80 10.36
C ASP A 18 -11.06 -5.02 9.14
N ASP A 19 -11.96 -5.63 8.38
CA ASP A 19 -12.67 -5.00 7.27
C ASP A 19 -13.80 -4.17 7.87
N GLN A 20 -13.46 -3.19 8.69
CA GLN A 20 -14.41 -2.14 8.99
C GLN A 20 -14.59 -1.35 7.69
N PRO A 21 -15.80 -1.34 7.09
CA PRO A 21 -16.02 -0.63 5.85
C PRO A 21 -15.69 0.85 6.07
N ASN A 22 -14.61 1.31 5.45
CA ASN A 22 -14.26 2.71 5.50
C ASN A 22 -15.30 3.50 4.72
N THR A 23 -16.12 4.28 5.42
CA THR A 23 -17.15 5.14 4.83
C THR A 23 -16.57 6.31 4.03
N GLN A 24 -15.26 6.53 4.07
CA GLN A 24 -14.61 7.55 3.25
C GLN A 24 -14.66 7.16 1.77
N ALA A 25 -15.27 8.03 0.97
CA ALA A 25 -15.32 7.86 -0.47
C ALA A 25 -13.89 7.89 -1.03
N ILE A 26 -13.44 6.77 -1.60
CA ILE A 26 -12.18 6.69 -2.31
C ILE A 26 -12.27 7.58 -3.57
N PRO A 27 -11.28 8.46 -3.82
CA PRO A 27 -11.30 9.32 -4.99
C PRO A 27 -11.33 8.54 -6.31
N GLU A 28 -11.80 9.19 -7.37
CA GLU A 28 -11.67 8.63 -8.72
C GLU A 28 -10.20 8.56 -9.14
N VAL A 29 -9.79 7.47 -9.80
CA VAL A 29 -8.43 7.30 -10.33
C VAL A 29 -8.24 8.18 -11.58
N SER A 30 -7.60 9.33 -11.41
CA SER A 30 -7.30 10.30 -12.47
C SER A 30 -5.90 10.89 -12.31
N ASP A 31 -5.35 11.53 -13.34
CA ASP A 31 -4.04 12.20 -13.23
C ASP A 31 -4.01 13.27 -12.14
N ALA A 32 -5.15 13.95 -11.91
CA ALA A 32 -5.27 14.96 -10.86
C ALA A 32 -5.26 14.35 -9.45
N ASN A 33 -5.81 13.13 -9.29
CA ASN A 33 -5.95 12.47 -8.00
C ASN A 33 -4.81 11.48 -7.70
N CYS A 34 -4.02 11.08 -8.70
CA CYS A 34 -2.85 10.21 -8.53
C CYS A 34 -1.61 10.97 -8.04
N THR A 35 -1.79 11.81 -7.01
CA THR A 35 -0.71 12.53 -6.33
C THR A 35 -0.42 11.88 -4.98
N LEU A 36 0.82 12.01 -4.48
CA LEU A 36 1.18 11.50 -3.16
C LEU A 36 0.33 12.12 -2.04
N GLU A 37 -0.04 13.39 -2.19
CA GLU A 37 -0.90 14.12 -1.26
C GLU A 37 -2.27 13.43 -1.10
N VAL A 38 -2.96 13.19 -2.23
CA VAL A 38 -4.28 12.53 -2.23
C VAL A 38 -4.19 11.09 -1.73
N ILE A 39 -3.16 10.35 -2.14
CA ILE A 39 -2.94 8.97 -1.67
C ILE A 39 -2.78 8.94 -0.14
N ASN A 40 -2.05 9.89 0.45
CA ASN A 40 -1.80 9.94 1.89
C ASN A 40 -3.03 10.34 2.71
N GLN A 41 -4.01 11.01 2.09
CA GLN A 41 -5.27 11.38 2.73
C GLN A 41 -6.25 10.20 2.88
N ILE A 42 -6.00 9.06 2.21
CA ILE A 42 -6.81 7.86 2.35
C ILE A 42 -6.44 7.14 3.66
N GLU A 43 -7.33 7.16 4.66
CA GLU A 43 -7.05 6.60 5.98
C GLU A 43 -6.95 5.08 5.94
N ASP A 44 -7.92 4.42 5.30
CA ASP A 44 -7.91 2.96 5.20
C ASP A 44 -6.69 2.48 4.43
N ARG A 45 -5.94 1.59 5.07
CA ARG A 45 -4.67 1.09 4.55
C ARG A 45 -4.88 0.24 3.30
N VAL A 46 -5.95 -0.55 3.26
CA VAL A 46 -6.23 -1.46 2.14
C VAL A 46 -6.61 -0.65 0.91
N ALA A 47 -7.58 0.24 1.04
CA ALA A 47 -8.04 1.12 -0.02
C ALA A 47 -6.93 2.06 -0.51
N ARG A 48 -6.08 2.59 0.39
CA ARG A 48 -4.92 3.39 0.00
C ARG A 48 -3.92 2.59 -0.84
N ALA A 49 -3.62 1.36 -0.45
CA ALA A 49 -2.72 0.49 -1.20
C ALA A 49 -3.30 0.12 -2.57
N GLU A 50 -4.61 -0.15 -2.64
CA GLU A 50 -5.30 -0.45 -3.89
C GLU A 50 -5.33 0.77 -4.81
N PHE A 51 -5.73 1.94 -4.31
CA PHE A 51 -5.76 3.19 -5.06
C PHE A 51 -4.36 3.59 -5.58
N ALA A 52 -3.33 3.52 -4.72
CA ALA A 52 -1.95 3.76 -5.14
C ALA A 52 -1.47 2.76 -6.20
N GLY A 53 -1.88 1.50 -6.08
CA GLY A 53 -1.60 0.45 -7.06
C GLY A 53 -2.32 0.67 -8.40
N GLN A 54 -3.51 1.26 -8.40
CA GLN A 54 -4.22 1.66 -9.63
C GLN A 54 -3.53 2.88 -10.27
N CYS A 55 -3.13 3.88 -9.47
CA CYS A 55 -2.39 5.04 -9.93
C CYS A 55 -1.03 4.68 -10.55
N SER A 56 -0.27 3.74 -9.97
CA SER A 56 1.04 3.34 -10.50
C SER A 56 0.94 2.58 -11.84
N ARG A 57 -0.16 1.86 -12.06
CA ARG A 57 -0.45 1.16 -13.32
C ARG A 57 -0.98 2.11 -14.41
N ARG A 58 -1.46 3.29 -14.02
CA ARG A 58 -1.89 4.31 -14.97
C ARG A 58 -0.64 4.73 -15.75
N SER A 59 -0.59 4.33 -17.01
CA SER A 59 0.52 4.60 -17.91
C SER A 59 0.54 6.09 -18.30
N GLY A 60 1.00 6.92 -17.38
CA GLY A 60 1.58 8.20 -17.75
C GLY A 60 2.90 7.94 -18.47
N THR A 61 3.19 8.68 -19.53
CA THR A 61 4.58 8.79 -20.01
C THR A 61 5.45 9.17 -18.83
N ILE A 62 6.53 8.42 -18.59
CA ILE A 62 7.57 8.81 -17.62
C ILE A 62 7.94 10.25 -17.97
N GLN A 63 7.70 11.15 -17.04
CA GLN A 63 7.90 12.56 -17.29
C GLN A 63 9.39 12.76 -17.62
N PRO A 64 9.74 13.33 -18.78
CA PRO A 64 11.14 13.52 -19.15
C PRO A 64 11.81 14.39 -18.09
N THR A 65 12.95 13.94 -17.58
CA THR A 65 13.79 14.77 -16.72
C THR A 65 14.73 15.58 -17.58
N GLU A 66 15.11 16.78 -17.13
CA GLU A 66 16.07 17.62 -17.87
C GLU A 66 17.46 16.96 -18.00
N GLN A 67 17.79 16.09 -17.05
CA GLN A 67 19.04 15.33 -17.02
C GLN A 67 18.72 13.84 -16.82
N PRO A 68 18.39 13.11 -17.89
CA PRO A 68 18.15 11.67 -17.79
C PRO A 68 19.46 10.97 -17.46
N LYS A 69 19.50 10.30 -16.31
CA LYS A 69 20.63 9.45 -15.92
C LYS A 69 20.40 8.02 -16.37
N ASN A 70 21.46 7.35 -16.80
CA ASN A 70 21.43 5.91 -16.99
C ASN A 70 21.51 5.19 -15.63
N TRP A 71 21.17 3.90 -15.62
CA TRP A 71 21.16 3.08 -14.41
C TRP A 71 22.53 2.98 -13.70
N LEU A 72 23.64 2.96 -14.47
CA LEU A 72 25.00 2.88 -13.92
C LEU A 72 25.38 4.14 -13.14
N GLU A 73 24.95 5.31 -13.63
CA GLU A 73 25.19 6.60 -12.98
C GLU A 73 24.43 6.76 -11.65
N LEU A 74 23.29 6.09 -11.50
CA LEU A 74 22.52 6.08 -10.24
C LEU A 74 23.21 5.22 -9.18
N ASN A 75 23.77 4.06 -9.56
CA ASN A 75 24.37 3.13 -8.62
C ASN A 75 25.78 3.53 -8.17
N GLY A 76 26.51 4.33 -8.96
CA GLY A 76 27.87 4.79 -8.63
C GLY A 76 27.96 5.83 -7.51
N SER A 77 26.83 6.36 -7.03
CA SER A 77 26.79 7.46 -6.04
C SER A 77 26.85 6.99 -4.58
N GLN A 78 26.93 5.68 -4.33
CA GLN A 78 26.96 5.07 -2.98
C GLN A 78 28.38 4.70 -2.50
N GLY A 79 29.42 5.28 -3.11
CA GLY A 79 30.83 5.08 -2.75
C GLY A 79 31.37 6.15 -1.84
#